data_AF-H0ERB3-F1
#
_entry.id   AF-H0ERB3-F1
#
_cell.length_a   1.000
_cell.length_b   1.000
_cell.length_c   1.000
_cell.angle_alpha   90.00
_cell.angle_beta   90.00
_cell.angle_gamma   90.00
#
_symmetry.space_group_name_H-M   'P 1'
#
loop_
_entity.id
_entity.type
_entity.pdbx_description
1 polymer ?
#
loop_
_entity_poly.entity_id
_entity_poly.type
_entity_poly.pdbx_seq_one_letter_code
_entity_poly.pdbx_strand_id
1 'polypeptide(L)' 'MAKKPKSRTISVRLVSMALTGYYKTLVRPRTHRPLSMMKYDPVGQCMPINSG' A
#
# COMPACT_ATOMS: atom_id res chain seq x y z
N MET A 1 -6.55 35.35 2.26
CA MET A 1 -6.08 33.94 2.21
C MET A 1 -6.98 33.18 1.22
N ALA A 2 -6.49 32.85 0.03
CA ALA A 2 -7.29 32.14 -0.98
C ALA A 2 -7.59 30.69 -0.52
N LYS A 3 -8.82 30.21 -0.75
CA LYS A 3 -9.26 28.89 -0.31
C LYS A 3 -8.49 27.81 -1.08
N LYS A 4 -7.63 27.05 -0.39
CA LYS A 4 -6.91 25.93 -1.02
C LYS A 4 -7.91 24.91 -1.59
N PRO A 5 -7.79 24.52 -2.86
CA PRO A 5 -8.68 23.54 -3.46
C PRO A 5 -8.54 22.18 -2.79
N LYS A 6 -9.66 21.48 -2.59
CA LYS A 6 -9.65 20.11 -2.03
C LYS A 6 -9.04 19.15 -3.06
N SER A 7 -7.98 18.43 -2.67
CA SER A 7 -7.36 17.42 -3.55
C SER A 7 -8.35 16.33 -3.98
N ARG A 8 -8.24 15.86 -5.23
CA ARG A 8 -9.08 14.75 -5.75
C ARG A 8 -8.45 13.38 -5.46
N THR A 9 -7.15 13.37 -5.17
CA THR A 9 -6.33 12.18 -4.96
C THR A 9 -5.78 12.12 -3.54
N ILE A 10 -5.60 10.90 -3.04
CA ILE A 10 -5.01 10.60 -1.74
C ILE A 10 -3.84 9.65 -1.92
N SER A 11 -2.79 9.88 -1.14
CA SER A 11 -1.74 8.89 -0.93
C SER A 11 -2.25 7.80 0.01
N VAL A 12 -2.02 6.54 -0.36
CA VAL A 12 -2.41 5.36 0.41
C VAL A 12 -1.20 4.45 0.56
N ARG A 13 -1.16 3.72 1.67
CA ARG A 13 -0.20 2.64 1.90
C ARG A 13 -0.90 1.32 1.62
N LEU A 14 -0.44 0.59 0.62
CA LEU A 14 -0.87 -0.78 0.41
C LEU A 14 0.02 -1.70 1.24
N VAL A 15 -0.54 -2.33 2.26
CA VAL A 15 0.16 -3.20 3.21
C VAL A 15 0.28 -4.61 2.64
N SER A 16 1.43 -5.26 2.83
CA SER A 16 1.65 -6.66 2.42
C SER A 16 0.77 -7.63 3.22
N MET A 17 0.30 -8.69 2.55
CA MET A 17 -0.48 -9.75 3.18
C MET A 17 0.37 -10.78 3.92
N ALA A 18 1.68 -10.83 3.67
CA ALA A 18 2.61 -11.76 4.32
C ALA A 18 3.02 -11.34 5.74
N LEU A 19 2.32 -10.35 6.35
CA LEU A 19 2.59 -9.82 7.69
C LEU A 19 4.04 -9.36 7.94
N THR A 20 4.77 -9.02 6.89
CA THR A 20 6.17 -8.56 6.93
C THR A 20 6.34 -7.10 7.34
N GLY A 21 5.24 -6.34 7.43
CA GLY A 21 5.27 -4.89 7.65
C GLY A 21 5.64 -4.07 6.41
N TYR A 22 5.96 -4.71 5.27
CA TYR A 22 6.23 -3.99 4.03
C TYR A 22 4.98 -3.30 3.49
N TYR A 23 5.13 -2.07 2.99
CA TYR A 23 4.07 -1.34 2.32
C TYR A 23 4.58 -0.57 1.11
N LYS A 24 3.70 -0.36 0.12
CA LYS A 24 3.98 0.50 -1.03
C LYS A 24 3.07 1.72 -1.02
N THR A 25 3.67 2.90 -1.14
CA THR A 25 2.94 4.17 -1.27
C THR A 25 2.41 4.30 -2.69
N LEU A 26 1.12 4.59 -2.80
CA LEU A 26 0.41 4.73 -4.06
C LEU A 26 -0.56 5.89 -3.99
N VAL A 27 -1.05 6.34 -5.13
CA VAL A 27 -2.06 7.41 -5.22
C VAL A 27 -3.35 6.83 -5.77
N ARG A 28 -4.48 7.15 -5.16
CA ARG A 28 -5.81 6.80 -5.67
C ARG A 28 -6.79 7.99 -5.61
N PRO A 29 -7.82 8.05 -6.47
CA PRO A 29 -8.94 8.96 -6.29
C PRO A 29 -9.72 8.67 -5.01
N ARG A 30 -10.23 9.71 -4.34
CA ARG A 30 -10.97 9.58 -3.07
C ARG A 30 -12.26 8.77 -3.18
N THR A 31 -12.95 8.86 -4.32
CA THR A 31 -14.23 8.20 -4.58
C THR A 31 -14.10 6.72 -4.94
N HIS A 32 -12.88 6.26 -5.24
CA HIS A 32 -12.65 4.87 -5.64
C HIS A 32 -12.56 3.94 -4.42
N ARG A 33 -12.93 2.67 -4.64
CA ARG A 33 -12.79 1.61 -3.65
C ARG A 33 -11.33 1.43 -3.20
N PRO A 34 -11.10 0.81 -2.02
CA PRO A 34 -9.77 0.42 -1.60
C PRO A 34 -9.01 -0.39 -2.65
N LEU A 35 -7.69 -0.19 -2.72
CA LEU A 35 -6.84 -0.91 -3.65
C LEU A 35 -6.46 -2.27 -3.03
N SER A 36 -6.56 -3.33 -3.82
CA SER A 36 -6.04 -4.67 -3.53
C SER A 36 -5.24 -5.13 -4.73
N MET A 37 -3.96 -5.45 -4.54
CA MET A 37 -3.07 -5.85 -5.63
C MET A 37 -2.10 -6.94 -5.19
N MET A 38 -1.77 -7.84 -6.12
CA MET A 38 -0.65 -8.77 -5.97
C MET A 38 0.63 -8.06 -6.40
N LYS A 39 1.54 -7.82 -5.46
CA LYS A 39 2.83 -7.18 -5.70
C LYS A 39 3.93 -7.94 -4.96
N TYR A 40 5.15 -7.78 -5.45
CA TYR A 40 6.34 -8.31 -4.79
C TYR A 40 6.53 -7.70 -3.41
N ASP A 41 6.80 -8.55 -2.44
CA ASP A 41 7.23 -8.20 -1.08
C ASP A 41 8.67 -8.67 -0.86
N PRO A 42 9.66 -7.76 -0.82
CA PRO A 42 11.06 -8.14 -0.69
C PRO A 42 11.41 -8.79 0.65
N VAL A 43 10.57 -8.63 1.68
CA VAL A 43 10.83 -9.19 3.01
C VAL A 43 10.38 -10.65 3.10
N GLY A 44 9.34 -11.02 2.35
CA GLY A 44 8.83 -12.40 2.35
C GLY A 44 9.83 -13.42 1.81
N GLN A 45 10.78 -13.01 0.98
CA GLN A 45 11.79 -13.89 0.40
C GLN A 45 12.97 -14.16 1.36
N CYS A 46 13.27 -13.24 2.27
CA CYS A 46 14.42 -13.38 3.16
C CYS A 46 14.11 -14.05 4.50
N MET A 47 12.82 -14.26 4.82
CA MET A 47 12.41 -15.04 5.98
C MET A 47 12.38 -16.53 5.59
N PRO A 48 13.19 -17.40 6.20
CA PRO A 48 13.00 -18.83 6.03
C PRO A 48 11.64 -19.19 6.65
N ILE A 49 10.66 -19.46 5.80
CA ILE A 49 9.52 -20.28 6.19
C ILE A 49 10.10 -21.58 6.74
N ASN A 50 9.97 -21.82 8.05
CA ASN A 50 10.43 -23.04 8.69
C ASN A 50 10.01 -24.25 7.85
N SER A 51 10.97 -24.83 7.12
CA SER A 51 10.84 -26.10 6.44
C SER A 51 10.93 -27.18 7.51
N GLY A 52 9.79 -27.47 8.14
CA GLY A 52 9.56 -28.71 8.87
C GLY A 52 9.35 -29.87 7.91
#